data_AF-A0A1V2IQQ4-F1
#
_entry.id   AF-A0A1V2IQQ4-F1
#
_cell.length_a   1.000
_cell.length_b   1.000
_cell.length_c   1.000
_cell.angle_alpha   90.00
_cell.angle_beta   90.00
_cell.angle_gamma   90.00
#
_symmetry.space_group_name_H-M   'P 1'
#
loop_
_entity.id
_entity.type
_entity.pdbx_description
1 polymer ?
#
loop_
_entity_poly.entity_id
_entity_poly.type
_entity_poly.pdbx_seq_one_letter_code
_entity_poly.pdbx_strand_id
1 'polypeptide(L)'
;MGTDDGEVNEIKGVLEAARAIRPYLDELVGPAAPDLDRSLANQLTAVTATAITPTDHAAAARQLRALLDGNETTAWFLRTVLEDAPRYRPPYHQPRYLYRQTGGALVLPGDPGPVEAGRYVCPRGDYTWYRPEVGVAIPDCPTHQVRLVRG
;
A
#
# COMPACT_ATOMS: atom_id res chain seq x y z
N MET A 1 10.62 -24.29 -14.12
CA MET A 1 11.64 -23.49 -13.40
C MET A 1 11.23 -22.02 -13.46
N GLY A 2 10.14 -21.66 -12.77
CA GLY A 2 9.51 -20.33 -12.90
C GLY A 2 8.39 -20.06 -11.88
N THR A 3 8.40 -20.75 -10.73
CA THR A 3 7.41 -20.60 -9.66
C THR A 3 7.88 -19.67 -8.53
N ASP A 4 9.20 -19.49 -8.38
CA ASP A 4 9.78 -18.64 -7.32
C ASP A 4 9.50 -17.15 -7.53
N ASP A 5 9.66 -16.65 -8.76
CA ASP A 5 9.50 -15.22 -9.04
C ASP A 5 8.05 -14.74 -8.85
N GLY A 6 7.07 -15.59 -9.16
CA GLY A 6 5.65 -15.29 -8.97
C GLY A 6 5.28 -15.18 -7.49
N GLU A 7 5.77 -16.12 -6.67
CA GLU A 7 5.51 -16.14 -5.22
C GLU A 7 6.18 -14.95 -4.52
N VAL A 8 7.44 -14.65 -4.85
CA VAL A 8 8.16 -13.48 -4.29
C VAL A 8 7.45 -12.18 -4.65
N ASN A 9 6.95 -12.07 -5.89
CA ASN A 9 6.23 -10.88 -6.37
C ASN A 9 4.88 -10.74 -5.65
N GLU A 10 4.14 -11.83 -5.45
CA GLU A 10 2.90 -11.81 -4.67
C GLU A 10 3.12 -11.42 -3.21
N ILE A 11 4.12 -12.00 -2.53
CA ILE A 11 4.49 -11.66 -1.15
C ILE A 11 4.78 -10.16 -1.04
N LYS A 12 5.60 -9.63 -1.96
CA LYS A 12 5.92 -8.21 -2.02
C LYS A 12 4.65 -7.36 -2.21
N GLY A 13 3.78 -7.76 -3.13
CA GLY A 13 2.52 -7.04 -3.40
C GLY A 13 1.59 -6.97 -2.20
N VAL A 14 1.47 -8.06 -1.43
CA VAL A 14 0.65 -8.08 -0.21
C VAL A 14 1.24 -7.17 0.87
N LEU A 15 2.56 -7.20 1.07
CA LEU A 15 3.23 -6.31 2.03
C LEU A 15 3.06 -4.84 1.66
N GLU A 16 3.21 -4.51 0.37
CA GLU A 16 2.99 -3.13 -0.12
C GLU A 16 1.52 -2.70 0.04
N ALA A 17 0.55 -3.57 -0.29
CA ALA A 17 -0.86 -3.29 -0.08
C ALA A 17 -1.19 -3.03 1.40
N ALA A 18 -0.67 -3.87 2.30
CA ALA A 18 -0.88 -3.72 3.75
C ALA A 18 -0.31 -2.42 4.31
N ARG A 19 0.84 -1.95 3.79
CA ARG A 19 1.42 -0.65 4.18
C ARG A 19 0.63 0.51 3.60
N ALA A 20 0.20 0.38 2.35
CA ALA A 20 -0.43 1.43 1.57
C ALA A 20 -1.91 1.65 1.90
N ILE A 21 -2.61 0.65 2.44
CA ILE A 21 -4.04 0.77 2.77
C ILE A 21 -4.29 1.58 4.06
N ARG A 22 -3.34 1.58 4.99
CA ARG A 22 -3.46 2.20 6.32
C ARG A 22 -3.98 3.65 6.32
N PRO A 23 -3.48 4.57 5.47
CA PRO A 23 -4.00 5.93 5.40
C PRO A 23 -5.48 6.04 4.97
N TYR A 24 -6.03 5.00 4.34
CA TYR A 24 -7.38 5.00 3.77
C TYR A 24 -8.40 4.25 4.65
N LEU A 25 -7.97 3.63 5.75
CA LEU A 25 -8.85 2.73 6.53
C LEU A 25 -10.07 3.44 7.10
N ASP A 26 -9.92 4.67 7.58
CA ASP A 26 -11.04 5.47 8.11
C ASP A 26 -12.16 5.63 7.06
N GLU A 27 -11.79 5.83 5.79
CA GLU A 27 -12.72 5.96 4.68
C GLU A 27 -13.29 4.60 4.22
N LEU A 28 -12.46 3.55 4.20
CA LEU A 28 -12.82 2.25 3.63
C LEU A 28 -13.68 1.38 4.56
N VAL A 29 -13.41 1.43 5.88
CA VAL A 29 -14.04 0.53 6.87
C VAL A 29 -14.68 1.28 8.05
N GLY A 30 -14.57 2.61 8.09
CA GLY A 30 -15.25 3.45 9.08
C GLY A 30 -14.87 3.09 10.52
N PRO A 31 -15.84 2.84 11.43
CA PRO A 31 -15.55 2.60 12.85
C PRO A 31 -14.60 1.43 13.16
N ALA A 32 -14.46 0.47 12.23
CA ALA A 32 -13.54 -0.66 12.40
C ALA A 32 -12.07 -0.31 12.06
N ALA A 33 -11.80 0.88 11.52
CA ALA A 33 -10.49 1.30 11.07
C ALA A 33 -9.40 1.22 12.15
N PRO A 34 -9.61 1.67 13.41
CA PRO A 34 -8.55 1.66 14.40
C PRO A 34 -8.08 0.25 14.77
N ASP A 35 -8.99 -0.71 14.84
CA ASP A 35 -8.64 -2.09 15.20
C ASP A 35 -7.97 -2.82 14.04
N LEU A 36 -8.41 -2.56 12.80
CA LEU A 36 -7.75 -3.08 11.62
C LEU A 36 -6.36 -2.46 11.43
N ASP A 37 -6.21 -1.13 11.61
CA ASP A 37 -4.92 -0.45 11.52
C ASP A 37 -3.92 -1.02 12.53
N ARG A 38 -4.35 -1.18 13.79
CA ARG A 38 -3.53 -1.78 14.85
C ARG A 38 -3.08 -3.19 14.47
N SER A 39 -3.98 -4.00 13.93
CA SER A 39 -3.67 -5.37 13.50
C SER A 39 -2.65 -5.40 12.37
N LEU A 40 -2.80 -4.52 11.37
CA LEU A 40 -1.84 -4.37 10.27
C LEU A 40 -0.48 -3.86 10.77
N ALA A 41 -0.47 -2.84 11.63
CA ALA A 41 0.74 -2.26 12.20
C ALA A 41 1.56 -3.29 13.00
N ASN A 42 0.87 -4.08 13.83
CA ASN A 42 1.51 -5.15 14.62
C ASN A 42 2.16 -6.20 13.71
N GLN A 43 1.47 -6.66 12.68
CA GLN A 43 1.99 -7.65 11.75
C GLN A 43 3.16 -7.13 10.92
N LEU A 44 3.06 -5.90 10.40
CA LEU A 44 4.14 -5.29 9.61
C LEU A 44 5.40 -5.00 10.46
N THR A 45 5.21 -4.61 11.71
CA THR A 45 6.31 -4.41 12.66
C THR A 45 6.98 -5.75 13.01
N ALA A 46 6.19 -6.80 13.23
CA ALA A 46 6.72 -8.14 13.48
C ALA A 46 7.57 -8.64 12.29
N VAL A 47 7.07 -8.50 11.06
CA VAL A 47 7.85 -8.85 9.85
C VAL A 47 9.18 -8.09 9.82
N THR A 48 9.14 -6.78 10.03
CA THR A 48 10.36 -5.95 9.93
C THR A 48 11.37 -6.27 11.03
N ALA A 49 10.91 -6.71 12.21
CA ALA A 49 11.76 -7.01 13.35
C ALA A 49 12.32 -8.45 13.34
N THR A 50 11.54 -9.44 12.89
CA THR A 50 11.84 -10.87 13.12
C THR A 50 11.88 -11.73 11.87
N ALA A 51 11.38 -11.27 10.71
CA ALA A 51 11.40 -12.08 9.51
C ALA A 51 12.79 -12.04 8.87
N ILE A 52 13.52 -13.15 8.99
CA ILE A 52 14.88 -13.28 8.44
C ILE A 52 14.86 -14.16 7.19
N THR A 53 13.85 -15.03 7.06
CA THR A 53 13.73 -15.99 5.96
C THR A 53 12.59 -15.66 4.99
N PRO A 54 12.64 -16.14 3.74
CA PRO A 54 11.50 -16.05 2.81
C PRO A 54 10.22 -16.71 3.36
N THR A 55 10.36 -17.78 4.15
CA THR A 55 9.23 -18.47 4.78
C THR A 55 8.50 -17.61 5.80
N ASP A 56 9.23 -16.80 6.57
CA ASP A 56 8.63 -15.85 7.52
C ASP A 56 7.81 -14.79 6.78
N HIS A 57 8.35 -14.28 5.68
CA HIS A 57 7.67 -13.30 4.83
C HIS A 57 6.40 -13.90 4.18
N ALA A 58 6.47 -15.14 3.71
CA ALA A 58 5.32 -15.86 3.16
C ALA A 58 4.22 -16.11 4.21
N ALA A 59 4.60 -16.45 5.45
CA ALA A 59 3.66 -16.63 6.56
C ALA A 59 2.95 -15.32 6.90
N ALA A 60 3.70 -14.23 7.01
CA ALA A 60 3.12 -12.92 7.30
C ALA A 60 2.26 -12.38 6.15
N ALA A 61 2.69 -12.56 4.89
CA ALA A 61 1.89 -12.19 3.73
C ALA A 61 0.55 -12.93 3.73
N ARG A 62 0.52 -14.23 4.06
CA ARG A 62 -0.75 -14.97 4.20
C ARG A 62 -1.64 -14.41 5.30
N GLN A 63 -1.09 -14.03 6.44
CA GLN A 63 -1.85 -13.43 7.55
C GLN A 63 -2.41 -12.05 7.18
N LEU A 64 -1.58 -11.20 6.56
CA LEU A 64 -2.01 -9.87 6.08
C LEU A 64 -3.09 -9.98 5.01
N ARG A 65 -2.95 -10.91 4.07
CA ARG A 65 -3.97 -11.20 3.07
C ARG A 65 -5.29 -11.62 3.72
N ALA A 66 -5.25 -12.53 4.68
CA ALA A 66 -6.46 -12.96 5.38
C ALA A 66 -7.16 -11.81 6.12
N LEU A 67 -6.40 -10.89 6.73
CA LEU A 67 -6.96 -9.69 7.36
C LEU A 67 -7.65 -8.78 6.33
N LEU A 68 -7.00 -8.52 5.19
CA LEU A 68 -7.53 -7.65 4.14
C LEU A 68 -8.71 -8.28 3.39
N ASP A 69 -8.71 -9.61 3.21
CA ASP A 69 -9.82 -10.33 2.59
C ASP A 69 -11.05 -10.43 3.52
N GLY A 70 -10.90 -10.11 4.81
CA GLY A 70 -11.99 -10.13 5.80
C GLY A 70 -13.07 -9.05 5.61
N ASN A 71 -12.84 -8.06 4.75
CA ASN A 71 -13.80 -7.04 4.37
C ASN A 71 -13.76 -6.81 2.86
N GLU A 72 -14.93 -6.69 2.21
CA GLU A 72 -15.02 -6.60 0.75
C GLU A 72 -14.28 -5.38 0.18
N THR A 73 -14.34 -4.24 0.87
CA THR A 73 -13.67 -3.01 0.46
C THR A 73 -12.14 -3.15 0.53
N THR A 74 -11.62 -3.75 1.60
CA THR A 74 -10.18 -3.97 1.76
C THR A 74 -9.66 -5.09 0.83
N ALA A 75 -10.49 -6.08 0.53
CA ALA A 75 -10.20 -7.14 -0.45
C ALA A 75 -10.11 -6.55 -1.87
N TRP A 76 -11.03 -5.66 -2.22
CA TRP A 76 -10.98 -4.91 -3.48
C TRP A 76 -9.70 -4.08 -3.58
N PHE A 77 -9.32 -3.39 -2.50
CA PHE A 77 -8.08 -2.60 -2.46
C PHE A 77 -6.86 -3.51 -2.69
N LEU A 78 -6.75 -4.63 -1.97
CA LEU A 78 -5.67 -5.60 -2.12
C LEU A 78 -5.57 -6.11 -3.56
N ARG A 79 -6.68 -6.61 -4.13
CA ARG A 79 -6.72 -7.10 -5.52
C ARG A 79 -6.23 -6.04 -6.50
N THR A 80 -6.70 -4.81 -6.34
CA THR A 80 -6.36 -3.70 -7.24
C THR A 80 -4.87 -3.32 -7.15
N VAL A 81 -4.27 -3.41 -5.95
CA VAL A 81 -2.81 -3.23 -5.77
C VAL A 81 -2.03 -4.36 -6.44
N LEU A 82 -2.44 -5.62 -6.26
CA LEU A 82 -1.78 -6.79 -6.84
C LEU A 82 -1.81 -6.77 -8.38
N GLU A 83 -2.90 -6.29 -8.98
CA GLU A 83 -3.02 -6.10 -10.43
C GLU A 83 -2.06 -5.03 -11.00
N ASP A 84 -1.56 -4.10 -10.18
CA ASP A 84 -0.59 -3.06 -10.58
C ASP A 84 0.86 -3.53 -10.46
N ALA A 85 1.10 -4.85 -10.40
CA ALA A 85 2.43 -5.41 -10.49
C ALA A 85 3.18 -4.88 -11.74
N PRO A 86 4.47 -4.54 -11.64
CA PRO A 86 5.36 -4.70 -10.48
C PRO A 86 5.41 -3.46 -9.55
N ARG A 87 4.55 -2.47 -9.75
CA ARG A 87 4.60 -1.17 -9.05
C ARG A 87 3.81 -1.14 -7.75
N TYR A 88 2.76 -1.96 -7.63
CA TYR A 88 1.97 -2.12 -6.41
C TYR A 88 1.45 -0.80 -5.81
N ARG A 89 1.01 0.12 -6.66
CA ARG A 89 0.49 1.41 -6.19
C ARG A 89 -0.92 1.23 -5.63
N PRO A 90 -1.33 2.03 -4.63
CA PRO A 90 -2.71 2.11 -4.20
C PRO A 90 -3.63 2.45 -5.38
N PRO A 91 -4.91 1.99 -5.38
CA PRO A 91 -5.86 2.22 -6.46
C PRO A 91 -5.91 3.67 -6.94
N TYR A 92 -5.98 4.62 -6.01
CA TYR A 92 -6.11 6.05 -6.28
C TYR A 92 -4.89 6.69 -6.96
N HIS A 93 -3.75 6.00 -6.99
CA HIS A 93 -2.51 6.44 -7.62
C HIS A 93 -2.19 5.66 -8.91
N GLN A 94 -3.13 4.85 -9.40
CA GLN A 94 -2.98 4.12 -10.65
C GLN A 94 -3.57 4.91 -11.84
N PRO A 95 -2.93 4.90 -13.02
CA PRO A 95 -3.39 5.66 -14.19
C PRO A 95 -4.86 5.39 -14.58
N ARG A 96 -5.30 4.13 -14.46
CA ARG A 96 -6.69 3.73 -14.77
C ARG A 96 -7.73 4.41 -13.87
N TYR A 97 -7.37 4.67 -12.62
CA TYR A 97 -8.26 5.32 -11.64
C TYR A 97 -8.25 6.84 -11.82
N LEU A 98 -7.09 7.42 -12.10
CA LEU A 98 -6.96 8.85 -12.40
C LEU A 98 -7.75 9.23 -13.68
N TYR A 99 -7.69 8.42 -14.74
CA TYR A 99 -8.44 8.66 -15.98
C TYR A 99 -9.97 8.61 -15.78
N ARG A 100 -10.44 7.74 -14.87
CA ARG A 100 -11.87 7.61 -14.54
C ARG A 100 -12.37 8.79 -13.70
N GLN A 101 -11.55 9.29 -12.78
CA GLN A 101 -11.90 10.43 -11.93
C GLN A 101 -11.94 11.75 -12.72
N THR A 102 -11.06 11.92 -13.73
CA THR A 102 -11.07 13.13 -14.59
C THR A 102 -12.09 13.07 -15.73
N GLY A 103 -12.95 12.03 -15.79
CA GLY A 103 -14.02 11.94 -16.78
C GLY A 103 -13.53 11.83 -18.23
N GLY A 104 -12.30 11.37 -18.46
CA GLY A 104 -11.67 11.39 -19.79
C GLY A 104 -11.41 12.81 -20.32
N ALA A 105 -11.50 13.84 -19.48
CA ALA A 105 -11.32 15.22 -19.88
C ALA A 105 -9.83 15.54 -20.09
N LEU A 106 -9.48 15.62 -21.38
CA LEU A 106 -8.37 16.38 -21.96
C LEU A 106 -6.98 16.11 -21.36
N VAL A 107 -6.27 15.18 -21.98
CA VAL A 107 -4.81 15.24 -22.05
C VAL A 107 -4.47 16.56 -22.78
N LEU A 108 -4.23 17.62 -22.02
CA LEU A 108 -3.65 18.85 -22.54
C LEU A 108 -2.32 18.51 -23.24
N PRO A 109 -1.94 19.19 -24.35
CA PRO A 109 -0.66 18.94 -24.99
C PRO A 109 0.47 19.31 -24.01
N GLY A 110 1.08 18.26 -23.48
CA GLY A 110 2.11 18.26 -22.43
C GLY A 110 2.17 16.82 -21.92
N ASP A 111 3.35 16.29 -21.63
CA ASP A 111 3.51 14.90 -21.20
C ASP A 111 2.64 14.63 -19.95
N PRO A 112 1.54 13.86 -20.05
CA PRO A 112 0.73 13.49 -18.90
C PRO A 112 1.39 12.34 -18.13
N GLY A 113 2.71 12.19 -18.28
CA GLY A 113 3.54 11.30 -17.49
C GLY A 113 3.10 11.44 -16.03
N PRO A 114 2.75 10.33 -15.36
CA PRO A 114 2.28 10.39 -13.99
C PRO A 114 3.35 11.14 -13.19
N VAL A 115 3.00 12.31 -12.64
CA VAL A 115 3.82 12.90 -11.60
C VAL A 115 3.94 11.79 -10.57
N GLU A 116 5.14 11.25 -10.37
CA GLU A 116 5.35 10.24 -9.34
C GLU A 116 4.86 10.85 -8.04
N ALA A 117 3.64 10.49 -7.63
CA ALA A 117 3.06 10.91 -6.38
C ALA A 117 4.10 10.53 -5.35
N GLY A 118 4.75 11.53 -4.75
CA GLY A 118 5.96 11.31 -3.97
C GLY A 118 5.68 10.20 -2.97
N ARG A 119 6.32 9.05 -3.16
CA ARG A 119 6.15 7.88 -2.30
C ARG A 119 7.00 8.12 -1.08
N TYR A 120 6.38 8.09 0.09
CA TYR A 120 7.05 8.25 1.35
C TYR A 120 6.84 7.00 2.19
N VAL A 121 7.92 6.43 2.68
CA VAL A 121 7.91 5.20 3.47
C VAL A 121 8.40 5.48 4.87
N CYS A 122 7.86 4.76 5.82
CA CYS A 122 8.44 4.72 7.15
C CYS A 122 9.81 4.03 7.07
N PRO A 123 10.88 4.62 7.64
CA PRO A 123 12.19 3.95 7.71
C PRO A 123 12.16 2.65 8.53
N ARG A 124 11.10 2.44 9.32
CA ARG A 124 10.83 1.20 10.07
C ARG A 124 9.90 0.22 9.32
N GLY A 125 9.52 0.53 8.08
CA GLY A 125 8.93 -0.44 7.14
C GLY A 125 7.45 -0.80 7.32
N ASP A 126 6.69 -0.08 8.14
CA ASP A 126 5.30 -0.45 8.48
C ASP A 126 4.22 0.43 7.83
N TYR A 127 4.61 1.50 7.15
CA TYR A 127 3.68 2.49 6.62
C TYR A 127 4.20 3.08 5.32
N THR A 128 3.32 3.20 4.32
CA THR A 128 3.59 3.86 3.05
C THR A 128 2.52 4.90 2.80
N TRP A 129 2.95 6.13 2.49
CA TRP A 129 2.07 7.24 2.17
C TRP A 129 2.44 7.83 0.82
N TYR A 130 1.43 8.12 0.01
CA TYR A 130 1.62 8.74 -1.30
C TYR A 130 1.15 10.18 -1.20
N ARG A 131 2.01 11.11 -1.57
CA ARG A 131 1.70 12.53 -1.49
C ARG A 131 0.62 12.89 -2.52
N PRO A 132 -0.56 13.37 -2.09
CA PRO A 132 -1.62 13.73 -3.02
C PRO A 132 -1.29 15.01 -3.78
N GLU A 133 -0.67 16.00 -3.13
CA GLU A 133 -0.34 17.30 -3.73
C GLU A 133 0.99 17.86 -3.23
N VAL A 134 1.68 18.67 -4.07
CA VAL A 134 2.99 19.27 -3.77
C VAL A 134 2.93 20.28 -2.61
N GLY A 135 1.75 20.71 -2.17
CA GLY A 135 1.56 21.59 -1.00
C GLY A 135 1.35 20.86 0.33
N VAL A 136 0.94 19.58 0.31
CA VAL A 136 0.58 18.85 1.53
C VAL A 136 1.84 18.45 2.29
N ALA A 137 1.87 18.77 3.59
CA ALA A 137 2.97 18.38 4.48
C ALA A 137 3.05 16.85 4.59
N ILE A 138 4.27 16.32 4.56
CA ILE A 138 4.50 14.88 4.72
C ILE A 138 4.22 14.53 6.19
N PRO A 139 3.27 13.63 6.49
CA PRO A 139 2.96 13.23 7.86
C PRO A 139 4.09 12.38 8.44
N ASP A 140 4.09 12.23 9.76
CA ASP A 140 4.90 11.23 10.44
C ASP A 140 4.24 9.84 10.37
N CYS A 141 5.04 8.78 10.55
CA CYS A 141 4.51 7.42 10.67
C CYS A 141 3.61 7.31 11.92
N PRO A 142 2.35 6.82 11.80
CA PRO A 142 1.44 6.72 12.94
C PRO A 142 1.93 5.74 14.03
N THR A 143 2.69 4.71 13.66
CA THR A 143 3.19 3.71 14.62
C THR A 143 4.49 4.17 15.30
N HIS A 144 5.43 4.66 14.51
CA HIS A 144 6.80 4.93 14.97
C HIS A 144 7.06 6.40 15.32
N GLN A 145 6.13 7.30 14.96
CA GLN A 145 6.23 8.74 15.20
C GLN A 145 7.54 9.33 14.64
N VAL A 146 8.00 8.79 13.51
CA VAL A 146 9.18 9.24 12.77
C VAL A 146 8.76 9.81 11.43
N ARG A 147 9.53 10.78 10.94
CA ARG A 147 9.28 11.40 9.64
C ARG A 147 9.42 10.40 8.51
N LEU A 148 8.43 10.36 7.61
CA LEU A 148 8.49 9.51 6.43
C LEU A 148 9.57 10.01 5.47
N VAL A 149 10.31 9.08 4.89
CA VAL A 149 11.41 9.35 3.95
C VAL A 149 10.98 9.02 2.53
N ARG A 150 11.56 9.69 1.52
CA ARG A 150 11.26 9.38 0.13
C ARG A 150 11.70 7.93 -0.18
N GLY A 151 10.79 7.13 -0.71
CA GLY A 151 11.01 5.73 -1.08
C GLY A 151 10.73 5.44 -2.53
#